data_AF-A0A9X0QA35-F1
#
_entry.id   AF-A0A9X0QA35-F1
#
_cell.length_a   1.000
_cell.length_b   1.000
_cell.length_c   1.000
_cell.angle_alpha   90.00
_cell.angle_beta   90.00
_cell.angle_gamma   90.00
#
_symmetry.space_group_name_H-M   'P 1'
#
loop_
_entity.id
_entity.type
_entity.pdbx_description
1 polymer ?
#
loop_
_entity_poly.entity_id
_entity_poly.type
_entity_poly.pdbx_seq_one_letter_code
_entity_poly.pdbx_strand_id
1 'polypeptide(L)'
;MKLGRFACLLALPAALTLTTLAAHADTFDWSLTGPAASLGGFPGTGSGTLTATQSTGDEWVINSITGTFDDSAITGLVKFEFSDNLLFPNSTFLDTDGLGFETANGTEVNVWSAYAPGSTDITPGNNYSEIVSGSGFGVGTFSLTPVAATPEPSTLVLFGTGLLSAAGVARRRSLRS
;
A
#
# COMPACT_ATOMS: atom_id res chain seq x y z
N MET A 1 16.85 -54.67 -22.85
CA MET A 1 17.13 -53.25 -22.52
C MET A 1 15.81 -52.47 -22.48
N LYS A 2 15.19 -52.34 -21.30
CA LYS A 2 13.95 -51.55 -21.11
C LYS A 2 13.97 -50.92 -19.71
N LEU A 3 14.83 -49.93 -19.48
CA LEU A 3 14.89 -49.21 -18.20
C LEU A 3 15.04 -47.68 -18.34
N GLY A 4 14.84 -47.12 -19.54
CA GLY A 4 15.14 -45.70 -19.82
C GLY A 4 13.94 -44.74 -19.81
N ARG A 5 12.69 -45.21 -19.66
CA ARG A 5 11.50 -44.38 -19.94
C ARG A 5 10.72 -43.88 -18.72
N PHE A 6 11.08 -44.30 -17.51
CA PHE A 6 10.35 -43.90 -16.29
C PHE A 6 11.00 -42.76 -15.50
N ALA A 7 12.31 -42.52 -15.65
CA ALA A 7 13.02 -41.50 -14.87
C ALA A 7 12.77 -40.06 -15.36
N CYS A 8 12.36 -39.86 -16.61
CA CYS A 8 12.17 -38.52 -17.19
C CYS A 8 10.81 -37.88 -16.80
N LEU A 9 9.87 -38.64 -16.22
CA LEU A 9 8.50 -38.19 -15.92
C LEU A 9 8.31 -37.61 -14.51
N LEU A 10 9.36 -37.59 -13.68
CA LEU A 10 9.32 -37.01 -12.33
C LEU A 10 10.08 -35.69 -12.19
N ALA A 11 10.80 -35.24 -13.21
CA ALA A 11 11.61 -34.02 -13.14
C ALA A 11 10.83 -32.73 -13.52
N LEU A 12 9.64 -32.85 -14.11
CA LEU A 12 8.84 -31.70 -14.58
C LEU A 12 7.99 -30.97 -13.53
N PRO A 13 7.55 -31.57 -12.40
CA PRO A 13 6.78 -30.82 -11.38
C PRO A 13 7.65 -29.89 -10.51
N ALA A 14 8.98 -30.05 -10.52
CA ALA A 14 9.88 -29.28 -9.65
C ALA A 14 10.25 -27.89 -10.19
N ALA A 15 9.93 -27.58 -11.45
CA ALA A 15 10.33 -26.33 -12.10
C ALA A 15 9.26 -25.21 -12.07
N LEU A 16 8.04 -25.49 -11.58
CA LEU A 16 6.95 -24.50 -11.54
C LEU A 16 6.85 -23.72 -10.21
N THR A 17 7.80 -23.87 -9.30
CA THR A 17 7.84 -23.09 -8.04
C THR A 17 8.68 -21.82 -8.15
N LEU A 18 8.89 -21.29 -9.36
CA LEU A 18 9.38 -19.93 -9.55
C LEU A 18 8.27 -18.98 -9.06
N THR A 19 8.36 -18.71 -7.76
CA THR A 19 7.57 -17.79 -6.96
C THR A 19 7.28 -16.53 -7.76
N THR A 20 6.04 -16.37 -8.19
CA THR A 20 5.48 -15.04 -8.43
C THR A 20 5.53 -14.34 -7.07
N LEU A 21 6.58 -13.55 -6.83
CA LEU A 21 6.48 -12.45 -5.89
C LEU A 21 5.41 -11.55 -6.51
N ALA A 22 4.17 -11.69 -6.06
CA ALA A 22 3.18 -10.67 -6.36
C ALA A 22 3.79 -9.34 -5.88
N ALA A 23 3.67 -8.29 -6.67
CA ALA A 23 3.85 -6.96 -6.13
C ALA A 23 2.75 -6.80 -5.07
N HIS A 24 3.11 -7.08 -3.82
CA HIS A 24 2.18 -7.05 -2.71
C HIS A 24 1.92 -5.57 -2.42
N ALA A 25 0.67 -5.15 -2.58
CA ALA A 25 0.23 -3.87 -2.09
C ALA A 25 0.06 -4.02 -0.57
N ASP A 26 0.77 -3.19 0.19
CA ASP A 26 0.65 -3.16 1.64
C ASP A 26 -0.34 -2.08 2.06
N THR A 27 -0.95 -2.31 3.21
CA THR A 27 -1.86 -1.36 3.84
C THR A 27 -1.18 -0.66 5.00
N PHE A 28 -1.40 0.64 5.13
CA PHE A 28 -0.87 1.48 6.19
C PHE A 28 -2.00 2.29 6.81
N ASP A 29 -2.17 2.22 8.13
CA ASP A 29 -3.05 3.13 8.83
C ASP A 29 -2.33 4.47 9.00
N TRP A 30 -3.05 5.54 8.68
CA TRP A 30 -2.54 6.91 8.77
C TRP A 30 -3.42 7.76 9.67
N SER A 31 -2.81 8.77 10.27
CA SER A 31 -3.55 9.84 10.94
C SER A 31 -2.83 11.17 10.80
N LEU A 32 -3.59 12.23 10.58
CA LEU A 32 -3.17 13.62 10.68
C LEU A 32 -3.88 14.25 11.88
N THR A 33 -3.08 14.79 12.79
CA THR A 33 -3.58 15.44 14.00
C THR A 33 -3.09 16.88 14.07
N GLY A 34 -3.95 17.78 14.54
CA GLY A 34 -3.60 19.16 14.85
C GLY A 34 -4.84 20.01 15.23
N PRO A 35 -4.65 21.31 15.52
CA PRO A 35 -3.36 22.00 15.61
C PRO A 35 -2.64 21.79 16.94
N ALA A 36 -1.31 21.91 16.91
CA ALA A 36 -0.63 22.52 18.07
C ALA A 36 -0.77 24.04 17.94
N ALA A 37 -1.29 24.68 18.99
CA ALA A 37 -1.76 26.07 19.02
C ALA A 37 -0.73 27.18 18.66
N SER A 38 0.52 26.85 18.29
CA SER A 38 1.64 27.79 18.21
C SER A 38 1.86 28.48 16.87
N LEU A 39 1.31 27.99 15.75
CA LEU A 39 1.66 28.49 14.40
C LEU A 39 0.48 29.05 13.60
N GLY A 40 -0.69 29.21 14.21
CA GLY A 40 -1.84 29.88 13.59
C GLY A 40 -2.53 29.11 12.46
N GLY A 41 -2.17 27.84 12.24
CA GLY A 41 -2.88 26.93 11.33
C GLY A 41 -4.10 26.30 11.99
N PHE A 42 -5.15 26.07 11.21
CA PHE A 42 -6.32 25.26 11.57
C PHE A 42 -6.28 23.97 10.75
N PRO A 43 -5.42 22.99 11.08
CA PRO A 43 -5.40 21.72 10.40
C PRO A 43 -6.74 21.03 10.57
N GLY A 44 -7.27 20.57 9.45
CA GLY A 44 -8.25 19.53 9.51
C GLY A 44 -7.62 18.27 10.09
N THR A 45 -8.40 17.51 10.84
CA THR A 45 -7.96 16.21 11.37
C THR A 45 -8.44 15.11 10.46
N GLY A 46 -7.60 14.11 10.23
CA GLY A 46 -7.95 13.01 9.34
C GLY A 46 -7.31 11.71 9.75
N SER A 47 -7.92 10.61 9.35
CA SER A 47 -7.37 9.28 9.55
C SER A 47 -8.02 8.27 8.61
N GLY A 48 -7.32 7.16 8.40
CA GLY A 48 -7.84 6.04 7.64
C GLY A 48 -6.73 5.09 7.21
N THR A 49 -6.91 4.48 6.04
CA THR A 49 -5.98 3.45 5.53
C THR A 49 -5.54 3.80 4.11
N LEU A 50 -4.22 3.75 3.89
CA LEU A 50 -3.57 3.80 2.58
C LEU A 50 -3.31 2.37 2.11
N THR A 51 -3.47 2.12 0.81
CA THR A 51 -2.94 0.94 0.15
C THR A 51 -1.86 1.41 -0.81
N ALA A 52 -0.65 0.88 -0.69
CA ALA A 52 0.49 1.31 -1.47
C ALA A 52 1.31 0.13 -1.97
N THR A 53 1.93 0.27 -3.13
CA THR A 53 2.80 -0.74 -3.73
C THR A 53 4.22 -0.20 -3.81
N GLN A 54 5.19 -0.99 -3.34
CA GLN A 54 6.61 -0.61 -3.44
C GLN A 54 7.02 -0.45 -4.91
N SER A 55 7.54 0.73 -5.25
CA SER A 55 8.02 1.06 -6.59
C SER A 55 9.51 0.72 -6.70
N THR A 56 10.36 1.43 -5.95
CA THR A 56 11.80 1.20 -5.91
C THR A 56 12.39 1.60 -4.56
N GLY A 57 13.26 0.78 -3.98
CA GLY A 57 13.90 1.10 -2.70
C GLY A 57 12.86 1.36 -1.60
N ASP A 58 12.96 2.51 -0.93
CA ASP A 58 12.01 2.92 0.13
C ASP A 58 10.79 3.71 -0.39
N GLU A 59 10.64 3.85 -1.71
CA GLU A 59 9.52 4.55 -2.34
C GLU A 59 8.35 3.61 -2.61
N TRP A 60 7.18 4.02 -2.16
CA TRP A 60 5.91 3.32 -2.35
C TRP A 60 4.91 4.24 -3.03
N VAL A 61 4.22 3.74 -4.06
CA VAL A 61 3.16 4.48 -4.74
C VAL A 61 1.84 4.19 -4.03
N ILE A 62 1.17 5.22 -3.55
CA ILE A 62 -0.16 5.08 -2.92
C ILE A 62 -1.19 4.84 -4.03
N ASN A 63 -1.84 3.68 -3.99
CA ASN A 63 -2.81 3.23 -4.98
C ASN A 63 -4.24 3.62 -4.62
N SER A 64 -4.56 3.62 -3.33
CA SER A 64 -5.87 4.03 -2.83
C SER A 64 -5.80 4.54 -1.40
N ILE A 65 -6.78 5.36 -1.04
CA ILE A 65 -6.98 5.90 0.30
C ILE A 65 -8.44 5.68 0.71
N THR A 66 -8.63 5.39 1.99
CA THR A 66 -9.92 5.42 2.67
C THR A 66 -9.76 6.20 3.96
N GLY A 67 -10.88 6.68 4.53
CA GLY A 67 -10.86 7.40 5.80
C GLY A 67 -11.81 8.58 5.83
N THR A 68 -11.55 9.46 6.79
CA THR A 68 -12.26 10.73 6.96
C THR A 68 -11.27 11.86 7.16
N PHE A 69 -11.65 13.05 6.73
CA PHE A 69 -10.97 14.31 7.03
C PHE A 69 -12.03 15.35 7.41
N ASP A 70 -11.91 15.94 8.59
CA ASP A 70 -12.92 16.84 9.19
C ASP A 70 -14.35 16.31 9.08
N ASP A 71 -14.55 15.07 9.54
CA ASP A 71 -15.81 14.33 9.52
C ASP A 71 -16.40 14.06 8.12
N SER A 72 -15.68 14.41 7.05
CA SER A 72 -16.05 14.15 5.65
C SER A 72 -15.33 12.90 5.14
N ALA A 73 -16.07 11.98 4.51
CA ALA A 73 -15.49 10.76 3.95
C ALA A 73 -14.52 11.10 2.80
N ILE A 74 -13.36 10.46 2.78
CA ILE A 74 -12.42 10.58 1.66
C ILE A 74 -12.95 9.74 0.48
N THR A 75 -13.05 10.34 -0.70
CA THR A 75 -13.62 9.71 -1.91
C THR A 75 -12.56 9.20 -2.88
N GLY A 76 -11.33 9.73 -2.82
CA GLY A 76 -10.25 9.25 -3.67
C GLY A 76 -8.94 10.04 -3.55
N LEU A 77 -7.91 9.52 -4.19
CA LEU A 77 -6.64 10.22 -4.40
C LEU A 77 -6.79 11.25 -5.52
N VAL A 78 -6.16 12.41 -5.36
CA VAL A 78 -6.08 13.46 -6.40
C VAL A 78 -4.65 13.97 -6.53
N LYS A 79 -4.45 14.84 -7.53
CA LYS A 79 -3.24 15.65 -7.69
C LYS A 79 -3.59 17.09 -7.33
N PHE A 80 -3.36 17.47 -6.08
CA PHE A 80 -3.66 18.81 -5.57
C PHE A 80 -2.39 19.41 -4.95
N GLU A 81 -2.09 20.68 -5.30
CA GLU A 81 -0.91 21.39 -4.80
C GLU A 81 0.39 20.55 -4.89
N PHE A 82 0.66 20.04 -6.09
CA PHE A 82 1.86 19.24 -6.44
C PHE A 82 1.92 17.81 -5.86
N SER A 83 0.95 17.37 -5.06
CA SER A 83 0.93 16.04 -4.45
C SER A 83 1.33 14.92 -5.41
N ASP A 84 2.35 14.16 -5.06
CA ASP A 84 2.85 13.06 -5.88
C ASP A 84 2.26 11.70 -5.47
N ASN A 85 1.66 11.63 -4.28
CA ASN A 85 1.09 10.45 -3.64
C ASN A 85 2.12 9.32 -3.47
N LEU A 86 3.35 9.70 -3.12
CA LEU A 86 4.40 8.78 -2.71
C LEU A 86 4.44 8.64 -1.18
N LEU A 87 4.84 7.44 -0.75
CA LEU A 87 4.95 7.05 0.63
C LEU A 87 6.37 6.52 0.89
N PHE A 88 6.95 6.93 2.01
CA PHE A 88 8.29 6.57 2.46
C PHE A 88 8.23 5.99 3.89
N PRO A 89 7.70 4.77 4.08
CA PRO A 89 7.38 4.22 5.41
C PRO A 89 8.55 4.14 6.38
N ASN A 90 9.78 4.04 5.86
CA ASN A 90 11.01 3.91 6.64
C ASN A 90 11.76 5.25 6.82
N SER A 91 11.13 6.37 6.48
CA SER A 91 11.74 7.70 6.52
C SER A 91 10.77 8.77 7.04
N THR A 92 10.53 9.84 6.29
CA THR A 92 9.65 10.97 6.63
C THR A 92 8.17 10.68 6.36
N PHE A 93 7.80 9.45 6.03
CA PHE A 93 6.46 8.98 5.62
C PHE A 93 5.92 9.60 4.33
N LEU A 94 5.96 10.91 4.20
CA LEU A 94 5.66 11.68 2.99
C LEU A 94 6.91 12.49 2.61
N ASP A 95 6.96 12.96 1.38
CA ASP A 95 7.96 13.92 0.94
C ASP A 95 7.39 15.35 0.93
N THR A 96 8.06 16.25 0.22
CA THR A 96 7.67 17.65 0.11
C THR A 96 6.53 17.90 -0.87
N ASP A 97 6.19 16.93 -1.71
CA ASP A 97 5.13 17.04 -2.70
C ASP A 97 3.82 16.51 -2.09
N GLY A 98 3.87 15.35 -1.42
CA GLY A 98 2.87 14.95 -0.43
C GLY A 98 1.72 14.07 -0.92
N LEU A 99 0.73 13.90 -0.03
CA LEU A 99 -0.47 13.08 -0.18
C LEU A 99 -1.70 13.97 -0.46
N GLY A 100 -2.18 13.89 -1.69
CA GLY A 100 -3.38 14.57 -2.19
C GLY A 100 -4.61 13.66 -2.22
N PHE A 101 -5.71 14.12 -1.63
CA PHE A 101 -7.01 13.43 -1.66
C PHE A 101 -8.18 14.40 -1.66
N GLU A 102 -9.35 13.90 -2.07
CA GLU A 102 -10.62 14.64 -2.03
C GLU A 102 -11.60 14.02 -1.04
N THR A 103 -12.49 14.84 -0.48
CA THR A 103 -13.58 14.39 0.39
C THR A 103 -14.94 14.51 -0.27
N ALA A 104 -15.95 13.83 0.29
CA ALA A 104 -17.34 13.84 -0.20
C ALA A 104 -17.98 15.23 -0.23
N ASN A 105 -17.43 16.19 0.51
CA ASN A 105 -17.85 17.60 0.50
C ASN A 105 -17.21 18.40 -0.66
N GLY A 106 -16.41 17.77 -1.52
CA GLY A 106 -15.70 18.42 -2.63
C GLY A 106 -14.46 19.21 -2.19
N THR A 107 -13.92 18.88 -1.01
CA THR A 107 -12.70 19.51 -0.49
C THR A 107 -11.49 18.70 -0.92
N GLU A 108 -10.53 19.35 -1.56
CA GLU A 108 -9.21 18.79 -1.86
C GLU A 108 -8.22 19.16 -0.74
N VAL A 109 -7.41 18.20 -0.36
CA VAL A 109 -6.41 18.33 0.71
C VAL A 109 -5.09 17.79 0.20
N ASN A 110 -4.00 18.52 0.43
CA ASN A 110 -2.65 17.99 0.31
C ASN A 110 -1.98 18.05 1.68
N VAL A 111 -1.39 16.94 2.11
CA VAL A 111 -0.59 16.82 3.34
C VAL A 111 0.84 16.47 2.93
N TRP A 112 1.83 17.22 3.38
CA TRP A 112 3.23 16.98 3.01
C TRP A 112 4.17 17.12 4.21
N SER A 113 5.36 16.53 4.09
CA SER A 113 6.44 16.69 5.05
C SER A 113 7.22 17.96 4.75
N ALA A 114 7.61 18.70 5.79
CA ALA A 114 8.55 19.82 5.68
C ALA A 114 9.98 19.36 5.33
N TYR A 115 10.24 18.05 5.35
CA TYR A 115 11.54 17.43 5.13
C TYR A 115 11.46 16.38 4.02
N ALA A 116 12.45 16.37 3.13
CA ALA A 116 12.57 15.35 2.10
C ALA A 116 12.93 13.97 2.71
N PRO A 117 12.57 12.86 2.04
CA PRO A 117 12.98 11.52 2.45
C PRO A 117 14.49 11.41 2.62
N GLY A 118 14.93 10.75 3.69
CA GLY A 118 16.34 10.59 4.06
C GLY A 118 16.93 11.75 4.86
N SER A 119 16.16 12.80 5.18
CA SER A 119 16.62 13.90 6.04
C SER A 119 17.06 13.41 7.42
N THR A 120 18.24 13.82 7.87
CA THR A 120 18.80 13.44 9.18
C THR A 120 18.57 14.46 10.29
N ASP A 121 18.11 15.67 9.94
CA ASP A 121 17.84 16.77 10.87
C ASP A 121 16.33 17.03 10.97
N ILE A 122 15.62 16.07 11.55
CA ILE A 122 14.17 16.17 11.78
C ILE A 122 13.97 16.65 13.21
N THR A 123 13.52 17.89 13.36
CA THR A 123 13.14 18.42 14.69
C THR A 123 11.83 17.75 15.12
N PRO A 124 11.71 17.16 16.32
CA PRO A 124 10.43 16.60 16.77
C PRO A 124 9.34 17.67 16.86
N GLY A 125 8.13 17.39 16.34
CA GLY A 125 6.99 18.30 16.41
C GLY A 125 6.12 18.31 15.16
N ASN A 126 5.58 19.49 14.83
CA ASN A 126 4.70 19.71 13.68
C ASN A 126 5.49 19.76 12.37
N ASN A 127 5.92 18.59 11.90
CA ASN A 127 6.75 18.46 10.71
C ASN A 127 5.95 18.28 9.43
N TYR A 128 4.62 18.21 9.55
CA TYR A 128 3.74 18.07 8.42
C TYR A 128 2.90 19.32 8.29
N SER A 129 2.72 19.72 7.05
CA SER A 129 1.87 20.83 6.67
C SER A 129 0.72 20.30 5.84
N GLU A 130 -0.37 21.04 5.85
CA GLU A 130 -1.49 20.75 4.98
C GLU A 130 -2.08 22.03 4.39
N ILE A 131 -2.66 21.87 3.20
CA ILE A 131 -3.41 22.91 2.52
C ILE A 131 -4.74 22.33 2.10
N VAL A 132 -5.79 23.07 2.38
CA VAL A 132 -7.18 22.67 2.18
C VAL A 132 -7.83 23.65 1.23
N SER A 133 -8.41 23.14 0.14
CA SER A 133 -9.11 23.95 -0.85
C SER A 133 -10.18 24.82 -0.16
N GLY A 134 -10.02 26.14 -0.21
CA GLY A 134 -10.97 27.10 0.37
C GLY A 134 -10.88 27.31 1.90
N SER A 135 -10.00 26.60 2.63
CA SER A 135 -9.85 26.74 4.09
C SER A 135 -8.45 27.25 4.50
N GLY A 136 -7.44 27.08 3.65
CA GLY A 136 -6.11 27.64 3.84
C GLY A 136 -5.06 26.63 4.31
N PHE A 137 -4.05 27.12 5.02
CA PHE A 137 -2.86 26.37 5.42
C PHE A 137 -2.89 26.03 6.91
N GLY A 138 -2.33 24.87 7.26
CA GLY A 138 -1.96 24.59 8.63
C GLY A 138 -0.83 23.57 8.75
N VAL A 139 -0.63 23.14 10.00
CA VAL A 139 0.48 22.28 10.41
C VAL A 139 0.04 21.30 11.49
N GLY A 140 0.57 20.09 11.41
CA GLY A 140 0.20 19.01 12.30
C GLY A 140 1.24 17.91 12.42
N THR A 141 0.83 16.82 13.05
CA THR A 141 1.59 15.57 13.16
C THR A 141 0.93 14.52 12.29
N PHE A 142 1.70 13.92 11.39
CA PHE A 142 1.29 12.77 10.60
C PHE A 142 1.92 11.50 11.18
N SER A 143 1.12 10.46 11.32
CA SER A 143 1.56 9.14 11.77
C SER A 143 1.25 8.10 10.71
N LEU A 144 2.14 7.13 10.57
CA LEU A 144 1.95 5.98 9.68
C LEU A 144 2.24 4.70 10.46
N THR A 145 1.33 3.73 10.42
CA THR A 145 1.50 2.42 11.03
C THR A 145 1.22 1.34 9.99
N PRO A 146 2.18 0.46 9.67
CA PRO A 146 1.91 -0.68 8.80
C PRO A 146 0.79 -1.55 9.38
N VAL A 147 -0.24 -1.81 8.59
CA VAL A 147 -1.25 -2.82 8.95
C VAL A 147 -0.59 -4.17 8.74
N ALA A 148 -0.66 -5.03 9.75
CA ALA A 148 -0.07 -6.36 9.65
C ALA A 148 -0.56 -7.05 8.37
N ALA A 149 0.38 -7.45 7.51
CA ALA A 149 0.07 -8.14 6.27
C ALA A 149 -0.81 -9.34 6.61
N THR A 150 -2.03 -9.33 6.10
CA THR A 150 -2.88 -10.53 6.18
C THR A 150 -2.28 -11.48 5.16
N PRO A 151 -1.74 -12.65 5.55
CA PRO A 151 -1.07 -13.52 4.59
C PRO A 151 -2.06 -13.87 3.47
N GLU A 152 -1.78 -13.39 2.26
CA GLU A 152 -2.58 -13.81 1.11
C GLU A 152 -2.40 -15.31 0.98
N PRO A 153 -3.49 -16.07 1.05
CA PRO A 153 -3.33 -17.48 1.20
C PRO A 153 -2.83 -18.00 -0.14
N SER A 154 -1.72 -18.73 -0.10
CA SER A 154 -1.19 -19.56 -1.19
C SER A 154 -2.21 -20.60 -1.72
N THR A 155 -3.45 -20.52 -1.22
CA THR A 155 -4.61 -21.35 -1.49
C THR A 155 -5.09 -21.27 -2.92
N LEU A 156 -4.98 -20.17 -3.67
CA LEU A 156 -5.44 -20.19 -5.07
C LEU A 156 -4.51 -21.04 -5.97
N VAL A 157 -3.20 -20.92 -5.78
CA VAL A 157 -2.20 -21.73 -6.49
C VAL A 157 -2.24 -23.19 -6.03
N LEU A 158 -2.42 -23.44 -4.73
CA LEU A 158 -2.61 -24.78 -4.19
C LEU A 158 -3.94 -25.40 -4.63
N PHE A 159 -5.00 -24.60 -4.75
CA PHE A 159 -6.32 -25.04 -5.17
C PHE A 159 -6.33 -25.42 -6.65
N GLY A 160 -5.74 -24.60 -7.51
CA GLY A 160 -5.59 -24.91 -8.94
C GLY A 160 -4.70 -26.13 -9.19
N THR A 161 -3.56 -26.23 -8.50
CA THR A 161 -2.68 -27.40 -8.62
C THR A 161 -3.33 -28.68 -8.04
N GLY A 162 -4.13 -28.56 -6.98
CA GLY A 162 -4.94 -29.66 -6.41
C GLY A 162 -6.03 -30.18 -7.35
N LEU A 163 -6.72 -29.28 -8.07
CA LEU A 163 -7.74 -29.64 -9.05
C LEU A 163 -7.16 -30.40 -10.25
N LEU A 164 -6.02 -29.94 -10.78
CA LEU A 164 -5.38 -30.56 -11.93
C LEU A 164 -4.73 -31.91 -11.61
N SER A 165 -4.17 -32.04 -10.41
CA SER A 165 -3.64 -33.32 -9.94
C SER A 165 -4.75 -34.34 -9.68
N ALA A 166 -5.89 -33.94 -9.10
CA ALA A 166 -7.07 -34.80 -8.95
C ALA A 166 -7.64 -35.27 -10.30
N ALA A 167 -7.78 -34.36 -11.26
CA ALA A 167 -8.23 -34.69 -12.61
C ALA A 167 -7.27 -35.69 -13.32
N GLY A 168 -5.97 -35.54 -13.12
CA GLY A 168 -4.96 -36.45 -13.66
C GLY A 168 -5.05 -37.88 -13.11
N VAL A 169 -5.38 -38.04 -11.82
CA VAL A 169 -5.58 -39.36 -11.19
C VAL A 169 -6.88 -40.01 -11.66
N ALA A 170 -7.97 -39.23 -11.73
CA ALA A 170 -9.26 -39.71 -12.22
C ALA A 170 -9.17 -40.26 -13.65
N ARG A 171 -8.50 -39.52 -14.55
CA ARG A 171 -8.29 -39.94 -15.96
C ARG A 171 -7.45 -41.21 -16.09
N ARG A 172 -6.47 -41.44 -15.21
CA ARG A 172 -5.66 -42.67 -15.24
C ARG A 172 -6.45 -43.90 -14.81
N ARG A 173 -7.45 -43.75 -13.95
CA ARG A 173 -8.31 -44.87 -13.50
C ARG A 173 -9.32 -45.29 -14.56
N SER A 174 -9.92 -44.33 -15.26
CA SER A 174 -10.88 -44.64 -16.32
C SER A 174 -10.25 -45.33 -17.53
N LEU A 175 -8.94 -45.14 -17.78
CA LEU A 175 -8.21 -45.77 -18.89
C LEU A 175 -7.65 -47.17 -18.56
N ARG A 176 -7.82 -47.65 -17.32
CA ARG A 176 -7.36 -48.97 -16.85
C ARG A 176 -8.50 -49.95 -16.57
N SER A 177 -9.74 -49.51 -16.77
CA SER A 177 -10.95 -50.32 -16.72
C SER A 177 -11.45 -50.61 -18.13
#